data_AF-A0A1I7ZWK1-F1
#
_entry.id   AF-A0A1I7ZWK1-F1
#
_cell.length_a   1.000
_cell.length_b   1.000
_cell.length_c   1.000
_cell.angle_alpha   90.00
_cell.angle_beta   90.00
_cell.angle_gamma   90.00
#
_symmetry.space_group_name_H-M   'P 1'
#
loop_
_entity.id
_entity.type
_entity.pdbx_description
1 polymer ?
#
loop_
_entity_poly.entity_id
_entity_poly.type
_entity_poly.pdbx_seq_one_letter_code
_entity_poly.pdbx_strand_id
1 'polypeptide(L)'
;MGDDMETDYVNEAEKKLGFPEQAARLCEGLGYRPFASLLVPSLLGMNEVKMGSVDAENHLEPFDTKKETKKKISKSFCEAGNLRGGNGSERNVALHLSQVLLFPHFLAEKGLAINRTPENGGDLDVRTFEELENLFAAEKLHPADLKTAVTREINAIFDPVREELAATQAKMIKEAFPVKKGGKKK
;
A
#
# COMPACT_ATOMS: atom_id res chain seq x y z
N MET A 1 -13.06 25.53 -24.01
CA MET A 1 -13.03 24.11 -24.37
C MET A 1 -11.63 23.66 -24.05
N GLY A 2 -11.46 22.87 -23.00
CA GLY A 2 -10.14 22.37 -22.62
C GLY A 2 -9.63 21.46 -23.73
N ASP A 3 -8.31 21.45 -23.93
CA ASP A 3 -7.65 20.48 -24.81
C ASP A 3 -8.24 19.10 -24.52
N ASP A 4 -8.81 18.48 -25.55
CA ASP A 4 -9.28 17.11 -25.47
C ASP A 4 -8.07 16.27 -25.05
N MET A 5 -8.09 15.75 -23.81
CA MET A 5 -7.04 14.85 -23.35
C MET A 5 -7.17 13.55 -24.14
N GLU A 6 -6.52 13.49 -25.30
CA GLU A 6 -6.40 12.30 -26.12
C GLU A 6 -5.62 11.25 -25.33
N THR A 7 -6.36 10.40 -24.62
CA THR A 7 -5.83 9.43 -23.66
C THR A 7 -6.17 8.03 -24.16
N ASP A 8 -5.14 7.24 -24.45
CA ASP A 8 -5.34 5.85 -24.90
C ASP A 8 -5.76 4.91 -23.77
N TYR A 9 -5.34 5.19 -22.54
CA TYR A 9 -5.65 4.34 -21.38
C TYR A 9 -5.78 5.10 -20.07
N VAL A 10 -6.59 4.55 -19.16
CA VAL A 10 -6.79 5.04 -17.79
C VAL A 10 -6.34 3.96 -16.81
N ASN A 11 -5.58 4.36 -15.79
CA ASN A 11 -5.24 3.47 -14.69
C ASN A 11 -6.30 3.59 -13.60
N GLU A 12 -6.92 2.47 -13.24
CA GLU A 12 -8.03 2.41 -12.31
C GLU A 12 -7.76 1.39 -11.20
N ALA A 13 -8.13 1.75 -9.97
CA ALA A 13 -8.06 0.78 -8.88
C ALA A 13 -9.05 -0.37 -9.14
N GLU A 14 -8.59 -1.59 -8.93
CA GLU A 14 -9.38 -2.79 -9.12
C GLU A 14 -10.68 -2.70 -8.30
N LYS A 15 -11.76 -2.65 -9.06
CA LYS A 15 -13.14 -2.82 -8.62
C LYS A 15 -13.80 -3.66 -9.72
N LYS A 16 -14.94 -4.28 -9.41
CA LYS A 16 -15.78 -4.95 -10.42
C LYS A 16 -15.83 -4.06 -11.68
N LEU A 17 -15.62 -4.64 -12.86
CA LEU A 17 -15.47 -3.98 -14.19
C LEU A 17 -16.58 -2.99 -14.59
N GLY A 18 -17.61 -2.83 -13.76
CA GLY A 18 -18.80 -2.03 -14.06
C GLY A 18 -18.52 -0.57 -14.42
N PHE A 19 -17.56 0.12 -13.78
CA PHE A 19 -17.26 1.51 -14.15
C PHE A 19 -16.53 1.60 -15.51
N PRO A 20 -15.40 0.88 -15.74
CA PRO A 20 -14.77 0.79 -17.05
C PRO A 20 -15.74 0.45 -18.19
N GLU A 21 -16.58 -0.57 -18.00
CA GLU A 21 -17.55 -1.01 -19.01
C GLU A 21 -18.60 0.06 -19.30
N GLN A 22 -19.11 0.74 -18.27
CA GLN A 22 -20.08 1.83 -18.42
C GLN A 22 -19.47 3.04 -19.11
N ALA A 23 -18.22 3.38 -18.75
CA ALA A 23 -17.50 4.50 -19.36
C ALA A 23 -17.24 4.24 -20.85
N ALA A 24 -16.78 3.04 -21.22
CA ALA A 24 -16.58 2.65 -22.61
C ALA A 24 -17.87 2.74 -23.43
N ARG A 25 -18.99 2.21 -22.91
CA ARG A 25 -20.31 2.29 -23.56
C ARG A 25 -20.79 3.74 -23.74
N LEU A 26 -20.54 4.60 -22.75
CA LEU A 26 -20.91 6.01 -22.84
C LEU A 26 -20.07 6.74 -23.90
N CYS A 27 -18.76 6.48 -23.96
CA CYS A 27 -17.89 7.02 -25.00
C CYS A 27 -18.39 6.63 -26.40
N GLU A 28 -18.67 5.35 -26.63
CA GLU A 28 -19.23 4.86 -27.89
C GLU A 28 -20.56 5.55 -28.24
N GLY A 29 -21.46 5.69 -27.27
CA GLY A 29 -22.76 6.34 -27.46
C GLY A 29 -22.67 7.85 -27.78
N LEU A 30 -21.59 8.50 -27.37
CA LEU A 30 -21.30 9.91 -27.66
C LEU A 30 -20.43 10.11 -28.92
N GLY A 31 -20.03 9.03 -29.59
CA GLY A 31 -19.18 9.09 -30.79
C GLY A 31 -17.68 9.25 -30.49
N TYR A 32 -17.27 9.07 -29.23
CA TYR A 32 -15.86 9.03 -28.83
C TYR A 32 -15.30 7.61 -28.92
N ARG A 33 -14.00 7.49 -29.19
CA ARG A 33 -13.27 6.23 -29.06
C ARG A 33 -13.20 5.84 -27.58
N PRO A 34 -13.54 4.59 -27.19
CA PRO A 34 -13.34 4.14 -25.82
C PRO A 34 -11.85 3.99 -25.51
N PHE A 35 -11.46 4.23 -24.26
CA PHE A 35 -10.10 4.07 -23.75
C PHE A 35 -9.90 2.68 -23.14
N ALA A 36 -8.65 2.21 -23.09
CA ALA A 36 -8.29 0.99 -22.38
C ALA A 36 -8.24 1.26 -20.86
N SER A 37 -8.84 0.40 -20.04
CA SER A 37 -8.73 0.50 -18.57
C SER A 37 -7.71 -0.52 -18.05
N LEU A 38 -6.62 -0.03 -17.43
CA LEU A 38 -5.65 -0.84 -16.71
C LEU A 38 -6.06 -0.92 -15.25
N LEU A 39 -6.42 -2.11 -14.78
CA LEU A 39 -6.81 -2.33 -13.39
C LEU A 39 -5.59 -2.62 -12.52
N VAL A 40 -5.40 -1.83 -11.46
CA VAL A 40 -4.33 -2.03 -10.47
C VAL A 40 -4.92 -2.59 -9.17
N PRO A 41 -4.33 -3.66 -8.61
CA PRO A 41 -4.84 -4.29 -7.39
C PRO A 41 -4.90 -3.28 -6.24
N SER A 42 -5.96 -3.39 -5.44
CA SER A 42 -6.12 -2.51 -4.28
C SER A 42 -5.17 -2.89 -3.15
N LEU A 43 -4.58 -1.89 -2.50
CA LEU A 43 -3.82 -2.12 -1.27
C LEU A 43 -4.76 -2.39 -0.09
N LEU A 44 -4.38 -3.39 0.72
CA LEU A 44 -5.04 -3.67 1.98
C LEU A 44 -4.65 -2.66 3.05
N GLY A 45 -5.59 -2.28 3.90
CA GLY A 45 -5.35 -1.53 5.11
C GLY A 45 -4.72 -2.40 6.18
N MET A 46 -4.21 -1.79 7.24
CA MET A 46 -3.59 -2.54 8.34
C MET A 46 -4.60 -3.38 9.14
N ASN A 47 -5.89 -3.14 8.94
CA ASN A 47 -7.01 -3.94 9.43
C ASN A 47 -7.46 -5.02 8.41
N GLU A 48 -6.72 -5.22 7.32
CA GLU A 48 -7.01 -6.18 6.24
C GLU A 48 -8.31 -5.91 5.47
N VAL A 49 -8.95 -4.78 5.74
CA VAL A 49 -10.03 -4.23 4.94
C VAL A 49 -9.39 -3.33 3.88
N LYS A 50 -10.03 -3.21 2.72
CA LYS A 50 -9.59 -2.28 1.67
C LYS A 50 -9.37 -0.88 2.27
N MET A 51 -8.22 -0.27 1.98
CA MET A 51 -7.91 1.09 2.46
C MET A 51 -9.03 2.05 2.06
N GLY A 52 -9.56 2.79 3.03
CA GLY A 52 -10.65 3.74 2.81
C GLY A 52 -10.58 4.85 3.83
N SER A 53 -10.58 6.10 3.38
CA SER A 53 -10.14 7.35 4.06
C SER A 53 -10.71 7.69 5.46
N VAL A 54 -11.49 6.82 6.09
CA VAL A 54 -12.16 7.04 7.37
C VAL A 54 -11.24 6.70 8.56
N ASP A 55 -10.41 5.66 8.44
CA ASP A 55 -9.57 5.18 9.55
C ASP A 55 -8.09 5.53 9.37
N ALA A 56 -7.67 6.71 9.85
CA ALA A 56 -6.27 7.15 9.82
C ALA A 56 -5.31 6.18 10.53
N GLU A 57 -5.79 5.39 11.49
CA GLU A 57 -4.98 4.37 12.18
C GLU A 57 -4.61 3.19 11.26
N ASN A 58 -5.38 2.93 10.21
CA ASN A 58 -5.25 1.75 9.36
C ASN A 58 -4.60 2.05 8.00
N HIS A 59 -4.32 3.31 7.69
CA HIS A 59 -3.64 3.70 6.44
C HIS A 59 -2.19 4.08 6.70
N LEU A 60 -1.32 3.68 5.78
CA LEU A 60 0.05 4.16 5.74
C LEU A 60 0.08 5.45 4.93
N GLU A 61 0.50 6.53 5.57
CA GLU A 61 0.69 7.82 4.92
C GLU A 61 2.19 8.10 4.77
N PRO A 62 2.64 8.67 3.64
CA PRO A 62 4.04 9.09 3.49
C PRO A 62 4.49 10.08 4.58
N PHE A 63 3.52 10.80 5.16
CA PHE A 63 3.70 11.74 6.25
C PHE A 63 3.74 11.13 7.65
N ASP A 64 3.39 9.85 7.80
CA ASP A 64 3.54 9.15 9.07
C ASP A 64 5.01 9.22 9.51
N THR A 65 5.27 9.37 10.80
CA THR A 65 6.61 9.18 11.33
C THR A 65 7.06 7.73 11.18
N LYS A 66 8.38 7.49 11.25
CA LYS A 66 8.94 6.11 11.28
C LYS A 66 8.30 5.23 12.35
N LYS A 67 8.01 5.83 13.51
CA LYS A 67 7.38 5.16 14.66
C LYS A 67 5.92 4.84 14.40
N GLU A 68 5.17 5.74 13.78
CA GLU A 68 3.78 5.50 13.40
C GLU A 68 3.66 4.42 12.34
N THR A 69 4.47 4.48 11.30
CA THR A 69 4.55 3.43 10.25
C THR A 69 4.79 2.07 10.89
N LYS A 70 5.78 1.96 11.78
CA LYS A 70 6.08 0.73 12.53
C LYS A 70 4.88 0.28 13.37
N LYS A 71 4.26 1.19 14.13
CA LYS A 71 3.10 0.87 14.98
C LYS A 71 1.94 0.32 14.15
N LYS A 72 1.65 0.94 13.00
CA LYS A 72 0.57 0.55 12.08
C LYS A 72 0.81 -0.84 11.49
N ILE A 73 2.00 -1.10 10.93
CA ILE A 73 2.35 -2.41 10.36
C ILE A 73 2.41 -3.48 11.44
N SER A 74 2.97 -3.19 12.63
CA SER A 74 3.04 -4.16 13.72
C SER A 74 1.67 -4.63 14.19
N LYS A 75 0.66 -3.74 14.22
CA LYS A 75 -0.73 -4.04 14.60
C LYS A 75 -1.46 -4.94 13.60
N SER A 76 -1.03 -4.99 12.34
CA SER A 76 -1.68 -5.83 11.33
C SER A 76 -1.69 -7.30 11.71
N PHE A 77 -2.69 -8.07 11.30
CA PHE A 77 -2.73 -9.50 11.58
C PHE A 77 -1.68 -10.24 10.74
N CYS A 78 -0.98 -11.19 11.37
CA CYS A 78 0.09 -12.00 10.76
C CYS A 78 0.47 -13.12 11.73
N GLU A 79 -0.02 -14.33 11.47
CA GLU A 79 0.31 -15.54 12.23
C GLU A 79 1.36 -16.36 11.48
N ALA A 80 2.17 -17.13 12.22
CA ALA A 80 3.20 -17.98 11.61
C ALA A 80 2.57 -19.01 10.67
N GLY A 81 3.14 -19.20 9.48
CA GLY A 81 2.62 -20.11 8.45
C GLY A 81 1.35 -19.63 7.75
N ASN A 82 0.62 -18.66 8.32
CA ASN A 82 -0.67 -18.21 7.78
C ASN A 82 -0.48 -17.16 6.68
N LEU A 83 -0.64 -17.60 5.44
CA LEU A 83 -0.57 -16.72 4.28
C LEU A 83 -1.74 -15.74 4.21
N ARG A 84 -2.92 -16.10 4.72
CA ARG A 84 -4.16 -15.33 4.63
C ARG A 84 -4.27 -14.28 5.74
N GLY A 85 -5.12 -13.27 5.51
CA GLY A 85 -5.47 -12.33 6.58
C GLY A 85 -6.56 -12.85 7.50
N GLY A 86 -6.62 -12.31 8.71
CA GLY A 86 -7.59 -12.63 9.77
C GLY A 86 -9.04 -12.30 9.41
N ASN A 87 -9.26 -11.34 8.50
CA ASN A 87 -10.60 -10.99 7.99
C ASN A 87 -10.96 -11.68 6.66
N GLY A 88 -10.23 -12.74 6.27
CA GLY A 88 -10.49 -13.51 5.06
C GLY A 88 -9.91 -12.90 3.78
N SER A 89 -9.00 -11.93 3.90
CA SER A 89 -8.21 -11.45 2.75
C SER A 89 -7.31 -12.56 2.21
N GLU A 90 -7.02 -12.51 0.91
CA GLU A 90 -6.20 -13.52 0.24
C GLU A 90 -4.81 -13.64 0.86
N ARG A 91 -4.26 -12.52 1.33
CA ARG A 91 -2.97 -12.45 2.01
C ARG A 91 -3.01 -11.61 3.29
N ASN A 92 -2.13 -11.93 4.22
CA ASN A 92 -1.82 -11.05 5.35
C ASN A 92 -1.12 -9.76 4.86
N VAL A 93 -1.21 -8.69 5.64
CA VAL A 93 -0.79 -7.35 5.20
C VAL A 93 0.69 -7.29 4.81
N ALA A 94 1.57 -7.98 5.55
CA ALA A 94 3.01 -7.94 5.28
C ALA A 94 3.37 -8.62 3.95
N LEU A 95 2.75 -9.78 3.66
CA LEU A 95 2.90 -10.46 2.38
C LEU A 95 2.25 -9.67 1.24
N HIS A 96 1.07 -9.07 1.47
CA HIS A 96 0.38 -8.25 0.48
C HIS A 96 1.22 -7.05 0.03
N LEU A 97 1.78 -6.29 0.99
CA LEU A 97 2.69 -5.18 0.68
C LEU A 97 3.94 -5.65 -0.05
N SER A 98 4.48 -6.80 0.33
CA SER A 98 5.64 -7.37 -0.33
C SER A 98 5.33 -7.70 -1.80
N GLN A 99 4.20 -8.36 -2.05
CA GLN A 99 3.78 -8.80 -3.38
C GLN A 99 3.42 -7.65 -4.31
N VAL A 100 2.58 -6.72 -3.85
CA VAL A 100 1.97 -5.70 -4.71
C VAL A 100 2.86 -4.46 -4.83
N LEU A 101 3.63 -4.13 -3.79
CA LEU A 101 4.39 -2.89 -3.74
C LEU A 101 5.91 -3.16 -3.80
N LEU A 102 6.46 -3.94 -2.86
CA LEU A 102 7.91 -3.99 -2.66
C LEU A 102 8.63 -4.73 -3.78
N PHE A 103 8.28 -5.99 -4.07
CA PHE A 103 8.98 -6.78 -5.09
C PHE A 103 8.85 -6.19 -6.50
N PRO A 104 7.67 -5.77 -6.98
CA PRO A 104 7.54 -5.25 -8.34
C PRO A 104 8.25 -3.91 -8.57
N HIS A 105 8.34 -3.05 -7.55
CA HIS A 105 8.74 -1.65 -7.75
C HIS A 105 10.05 -1.25 -7.05
N PHE A 106 10.42 -1.92 -5.96
CA PHE A 106 11.53 -1.47 -5.10
C PHE A 106 12.60 -2.53 -4.85
N LEU A 107 12.28 -3.82 -4.99
CA LEU A 107 13.18 -4.93 -4.63
C LEU A 107 13.55 -5.85 -5.79
N ALA A 108 13.14 -5.55 -7.03
CA ALA A 108 13.33 -6.44 -8.18
C ALA A 108 14.79 -6.93 -8.36
N GLU A 109 15.80 -6.06 -8.19
CA GLU A 109 17.21 -6.46 -8.28
C GLU A 109 17.86 -6.67 -6.91
N LYS A 110 17.40 -5.96 -5.89
CA LYS A 110 18.03 -5.91 -4.56
C LYS A 110 17.63 -7.10 -3.67
N GLY A 111 16.42 -7.62 -3.81
CA GLY A 111 15.84 -8.56 -2.86
C GLY A 111 15.46 -7.92 -1.52
N LEU A 112 14.80 -8.70 -0.68
CA LEU A 112 14.42 -8.34 0.69
C LEU A 112 15.40 -8.96 1.69
N ALA A 113 16.28 -8.13 2.26
CA ALA A 113 17.16 -8.55 3.35
C ALA A 113 16.40 -8.61 4.69
N ILE A 114 16.40 -9.75 5.38
CA ILE A 114 15.73 -9.94 6.66
C ILE A 114 16.80 -10.25 7.71
N ASN A 115 17.07 -9.27 8.57
CA ASN A 115 18.11 -9.41 9.59
C ASN A 115 17.52 -10.09 10.83
N ARG A 116 18.12 -11.19 11.26
CA ARG A 116 17.62 -12.02 12.38
C ARG A 116 18.78 -12.56 13.20
N THR A 117 18.50 -12.90 14.46
CA THR A 117 19.53 -13.49 15.31
C THR A 117 19.89 -14.91 14.84
N PRO A 118 21.09 -15.42 15.15
CA PRO A 118 21.48 -16.79 14.81
C PRO A 118 20.49 -17.84 15.34
N GLU A 119 19.89 -17.61 16.50
CA GLU A 119 18.90 -18.50 17.12
C GLU A 119 17.61 -18.60 16.30
N ASN A 120 17.26 -17.55 15.54
CA ASN A 120 16.10 -17.50 14.66
C ASN A 120 16.43 -17.93 13.22
N GLY A 121 17.54 -18.64 13.02
CA GLY A 121 17.97 -19.13 11.71
C GLY A 121 18.82 -18.13 10.90
N GLY A 122 19.27 -17.04 11.52
CA GLY A 122 20.17 -16.06 10.92
C GLY A 122 19.54 -15.20 9.82
N ASP A 123 20.35 -14.30 9.29
CA ASP A 123 19.95 -13.38 8.22
C ASP A 123 19.50 -14.14 6.96
N LEU A 124 18.47 -13.62 6.30
CA LEU A 124 17.99 -14.12 5.02
C LEU A 124 18.04 -13.01 3.97
N ASP A 125 18.27 -13.40 2.73
CA ASP A 125 18.16 -12.52 1.58
C ASP A 125 17.22 -13.15 0.56
N VAL A 126 16.02 -12.59 0.45
CA VAL A 126 14.92 -13.17 -0.31
C VAL A 126 14.79 -12.45 -1.65
N ARG A 127 14.96 -13.16 -2.76
CA ARG A 127 15.07 -12.54 -4.09
C ARG A 127 13.74 -12.43 -4.83
N THR A 128 12.78 -13.26 -4.48
CA THR A 128 11.47 -13.29 -5.14
C THR A 128 10.34 -13.35 -4.12
N PHE A 129 9.14 -12.93 -4.52
CA PHE A 129 7.98 -13.04 -3.66
C PHE A 129 7.63 -14.51 -3.39
N GLU A 130 7.79 -15.38 -4.38
CA GLU A 130 7.54 -16.82 -4.26
C GLU A 130 8.46 -17.46 -3.20
N GLU A 131 9.73 -17.05 -3.17
CA GLU A 131 10.66 -17.49 -2.12
C GLU A 131 10.20 -17.01 -0.74
N LEU A 132 9.76 -15.75 -0.62
CA LEU A 132 9.23 -15.21 0.64
C LEU A 132 8.01 -15.99 1.13
N GLU A 133 7.06 -16.25 0.23
CA GLU A 133 5.82 -16.97 0.51
C GLU A 133 6.11 -18.39 1.00
N ASN A 134 7.04 -19.10 0.35
CA ASN A 134 7.46 -20.45 0.73
C ASN A 134 8.17 -20.48 2.09
N LEU A 135 9.08 -19.52 2.37
CA LEU A 135 9.78 -19.44 3.65
C LEU A 135 8.81 -19.17 4.81
N PHE A 136 7.81 -18.30 4.57
CA PHE A 136 6.81 -17.97 5.57
C PHE A 136 5.83 -19.12 5.80
N ALA A 137 5.34 -19.77 4.74
CA ALA A 137 4.45 -20.94 4.83
C ALA A 137 5.12 -22.13 5.52
N ALA A 138 6.41 -22.33 5.34
CA ALA A 138 7.20 -23.37 6.00
C ALA A 138 7.59 -23.02 7.45
N GLU A 139 7.08 -21.90 8.00
CA GLU A 139 7.40 -21.38 9.35
C GLU A 139 8.89 -21.13 9.59
N LYS A 140 9.69 -21.02 8.53
CA LYS A 140 11.13 -20.70 8.60
C LYS A 140 11.37 -19.21 8.80
N LEU A 141 10.35 -18.38 8.62
CA LEU A 141 10.37 -16.93 8.82
C LEU A 141 9.28 -16.53 9.82
N HIS A 142 9.69 -15.91 10.92
CA HIS A 142 8.76 -15.47 11.97
C HIS A 142 8.02 -14.17 11.55
N PRO A 143 6.73 -14.02 11.90
CA PRO A 143 5.94 -12.81 11.60
C PRO A 143 6.57 -11.49 12.00
N ALA A 144 7.24 -11.45 13.16
CA ALA A 144 7.87 -10.22 13.65
C ALA A 144 9.05 -9.77 12.77
N ASP A 145 9.81 -10.72 12.23
CA ASP A 145 10.97 -10.43 11.38
C ASP A 145 10.51 -9.95 10.01
N LEU A 146 9.50 -10.62 9.44
CA LEU A 146 8.86 -10.20 8.19
C LEU A 146 8.32 -8.77 8.30
N LYS A 147 7.52 -8.48 9.33
CA LYS A 147 6.96 -7.14 9.56
C LYS A 147 8.04 -6.08 9.74
N THR A 148 9.14 -6.43 10.41
CA THR A 148 10.26 -5.51 10.62
C THR A 148 10.98 -5.18 9.31
N ALA A 149 11.25 -6.20 8.48
CA ALA A 149 11.86 -6.01 7.17
C ALA A 149 10.96 -5.17 6.24
N VAL A 150 9.66 -5.49 6.16
CA VAL A 150 8.69 -4.72 5.39
C VAL A 150 8.60 -3.27 5.89
N THR A 151 8.55 -3.05 7.20
CA THR A 151 8.52 -1.70 7.79
C THR A 151 9.76 -0.89 7.43
N ARG A 152 10.94 -1.53 7.35
CA ARG A 152 12.18 -0.87 6.96
C ARG A 152 12.09 -0.38 5.52
N GLU A 153 11.68 -1.24 4.58
CA GLU A 153 11.57 -0.85 3.17
C GLU A 153 10.49 0.22 2.96
N ILE A 154 9.33 0.12 3.62
CA ILE A 154 8.29 1.16 3.55
C ILE A 154 8.82 2.51 4.07
N ASN A 155 9.58 2.53 5.17
CA ASN A 155 10.18 3.76 5.64
C ASN A 155 11.22 4.32 4.65
N ALA A 156 12.01 3.48 4.01
CA ALA A 156 12.95 3.93 2.98
C ALA A 156 12.24 4.59 1.78
N ILE A 157 11.04 4.14 1.43
CA ILE A 157 10.19 4.77 0.40
C ILE A 157 9.66 6.12 0.88
N PHE A 158 9.26 6.24 2.15
CA PHE A 158 8.67 7.46 2.69
C PHE A 158 9.69 8.54 3.09
N ASP A 159 10.93 8.15 3.42
CA ASP A 159 11.97 9.07 3.90
C ASP A 159 12.28 10.23 2.94
N PRO A 160 12.45 10.03 1.62
CA PRO A 160 12.67 11.14 0.68
C PRO A 160 11.53 12.16 0.68
N VAL A 161 10.28 11.68 0.78
CA VAL A 161 9.08 12.54 0.81
C VAL A 161 9.03 13.36 2.10
N ARG A 162 9.38 12.74 3.24
CA ARG A 162 9.44 13.43 4.54
C ARG A 162 10.50 14.50 4.54
N GLU A 163 11.67 14.21 3.97
CA GLU A 163 12.79 15.15 3.88
C GLU A 163 12.46 16.34 2.98
N GLU A 164 11.94 16.08 1.78
CA GLU A 164 11.60 17.13 0.81
C GLU A 164 10.51 18.09 1.34
N LEU A 165 9.53 17.56 2.07
CA LEU A 165 8.36 18.32 2.50
C LEU A 165 8.46 18.84 3.95
N ALA A 166 9.52 18.53 4.69
CA ALA A 166 9.66 18.87 6.12
C ALA A 166 9.35 20.36 6.45
N ALA A 167 9.80 21.28 5.60
CA ALA A 167 9.65 22.73 5.85
C ALA A 167 8.25 23.28 5.49
N THR A 168 7.55 22.64 4.54
CA THR A 168 6.30 23.15 3.96
C THR A 168 5.07 22.36 4.42
N GLN A 169 5.26 21.13 4.91
CA GLN A 169 4.20 20.19 5.24
C GLN A 169 3.11 20.79 6.15
N ALA A 170 3.51 21.37 7.28
CA ALA A 170 2.55 21.90 8.26
C ALA A 170 1.67 23.02 7.67
N LYS A 171 2.25 23.85 6.80
CA LYS A 171 1.51 24.91 6.11
C LYS A 171 0.55 24.32 5.07
N MET A 172 1.03 23.40 4.22
CA MET A 172 0.22 22.76 3.19
C MET A 172 -0.97 22.01 3.77
N ILE A 173 -0.77 21.22 4.84
CA ILE A 173 -1.86 20.48 5.50
C ILE A 173 -2.92 21.45 6.04
N LYS A 174 -2.49 22.54 6.67
CA LYS A 174 -3.42 23.54 7.23
C LYS A 174 -4.23 24.25 6.15
N GLU A 175 -3.63 24.53 5.00
CA GLU A 175 -4.28 25.17 3.86
C GLU A 175 -5.24 24.21 3.12
N ALA A 176 -4.83 22.94 2.96
CA ALA A 176 -5.63 21.91 2.31
C ALA A 176 -6.84 21.46 3.17
N PHE A 177 -6.68 21.39 4.49
CA PHE A 177 -7.71 20.93 5.43
C PHE A 177 -8.07 22.00 6.47
N PRO A 178 -8.71 23.11 6.07
CA PRO A 178 -9.04 24.20 6.98
C PRO A 178 -10.11 23.75 7.99
N VAL A 179 -9.77 23.80 9.28
CA VAL A 179 -10.74 23.50 10.35
C VAL A 179 -11.79 24.61 10.39
N LYS A 180 -13.01 24.34 9.89
CA LYS A 180 -14.15 25.23 10.09
C LYS A 180 -14.45 25.30 11.59
N LYS A 181 -14.08 26.40 12.25
CA LYS A 181 -14.56 26.69 13.61
C LYS A 181 -16.08 26.77 13.55
N GLY A 182 -16.75 25.80 14.16
CA GLY A 182 -18.21 25.72 14.20
C GLY A 182 -18.80 27.07 14.63
N GLY A 183 -19.73 27.58 13.83
CA GLY A 183 -20.49 28.77 14.18
C GLY A 183 -21.15 28.55 15.53
N LYS A 184 -21.03 29.54 16.43
CA LYS A 184 -21.84 29.60 17.66
C LYS A 184 -23.29 29.31 17.27
N LYS A 185 -23.86 28.23 17.78
CA LYS A 185 -25.32 28.05 17.80
C LYS A 185 -25.87 29.27 18.54
N LYS A 186 -26.54 30.14 17.81
CA LYS A 186 -27.34 31.24 18.36
C LYS A 186 -28.65 30.68 18.89
#